data_AF-A0AAV0FRA1-F1
#
_entry.id   AF-A0AAV0FRA1-F1
#
_cell.length_a   1.000
_cell.length_b   1.000
_cell.length_c   1.000
_cell.angle_alpha   90.00
_cell.angle_beta   90.00
_cell.angle_gamma   90.00
#
_symmetry.space_group_name_H-M   'P 1'
#
loop_
_entity.id
_entity.type
_entity.pdbx_description
1 polymer ?
#
loop_
_entity_poly.entity_id
_entity_poly.type
_entity_poly.pdbx_seq_one_letter_code
_entity_poly.pdbx_strand_id
1 'polypeptide(L)'
;MVLKTLLRQISRKPSSAQNKAKAIIFLRHHLHESLKSEYLLVDDPKELWDNLHERYGHQQKVLLPKAQYDWINLRFQDFKSISDYNSAMFQITSKLKLCGQKVTDA
;
A
#
# COMPACT_ATOMS: atom_id res chain seq x y z
N MET A 1 -3.05 -15.07 -5.13
CA MET A 1 -4.34 -15.37 -5.81
C MET A 1 -5.56 -15.00 -4.96
N VAL A 2 -5.55 -15.23 -3.64
CA VAL A 2 -6.70 -14.99 -2.72
C VAL A 2 -7.09 -13.52 -2.54
N LEU A 3 -6.11 -12.61 -2.41
CA LEU A 3 -6.33 -11.16 -2.24
C LEU A 3 -7.08 -10.51 -3.41
N LYS A 4 -6.72 -10.85 -4.66
CA LYS A 4 -7.41 -10.34 -5.85
C LYS A 4 -8.85 -10.86 -5.96
N THR A 5 -9.10 -12.10 -5.53
CA THR A 5 -10.44 -12.70 -5.55
C THR A 5 -11.35 -12.06 -4.51
N LEU A 6 -10.85 -11.81 -3.29
CA LEU A 6 -11.60 -11.10 -2.24
C LEU A 6 -11.80 -9.62 -2.58
N LEU A 7 -10.81 -8.94 -3.15
CA LEU A 7 -10.94 -7.55 -3.63
C LEU A 7 -12.01 -7.42 -4.73
N ARG A 8 -12.12 -8.41 -5.65
CA ARG A 8 -13.23 -8.46 -6.62
C ARG A 8 -14.59 -8.71 -5.95
N GLN A 9 -14.63 -9.48 -4.87
CA GLN A 9 -15.86 -9.74 -4.11
C GLN A 9 -16.28 -8.57 -3.21
N ILE A 10 -15.35 -7.70 -2.81
CA ILE A 10 -15.64 -6.46 -2.08
C ILE A 10 -16.09 -5.35 -3.05
N SER A 11 -15.49 -5.30 -4.25
CA SER A 11 -15.89 -4.37 -5.31
C SER A 11 -17.26 -4.70 -5.94
N ARG A 12 -17.71 -5.96 -5.84
CA ARG A 12 -19.10 -6.36 -6.12
C ARG A 12 -19.89 -6.24 -4.83
N LYS A 13 -21.00 -5.50 -4.84
CA LYS A 13 -21.93 -5.31 -3.71
C LYS A 13 -22.02 -6.60 -2.86
N PRO A 14 -21.52 -6.62 -1.60
CA PRO A 14 -21.52 -7.84 -0.80
C PRO A 14 -22.97 -8.27 -0.57
N SER A 15 -23.38 -9.37 -1.21
CA SER A 15 -24.80 -9.70 -1.34
C SER A 15 -25.42 -10.32 -0.08
N SER A 16 -24.64 -10.54 0.99
CA SER A 16 -25.13 -11.01 2.29
C SER A 16 -24.44 -10.29 3.46
N ALA A 17 -25.19 -10.08 4.55
CA ALA A 17 -24.67 -9.49 5.79
C ALA A 17 -23.45 -10.26 6.35
N GLN A 18 -23.42 -11.58 6.15
CA GLN A 18 -22.30 -12.43 6.54
C GLN A 18 -21.00 -12.07 5.79
N ASN A 19 -21.08 -11.79 4.49
CA ASN A 19 -19.90 -11.40 3.70
C ASN A 19 -19.40 -10.01 4.09
N LYS A 20 -20.31 -9.08 4.45
CA LYS A 20 -19.92 -7.79 5.03
C LYS A 20 -19.17 -7.98 6.35
N ALA A 21 -19.72 -8.73 7.29
CA ALA A 21 -19.08 -8.98 8.59
C ALA A 21 -17.67 -9.61 8.43
N LYS A 22 -17.52 -10.60 7.55
CA LYS A 22 -16.22 -11.22 7.25
C LYS A 22 -15.21 -10.22 6.69
N ALA A 23 -15.62 -9.34 5.78
CA ALA A 23 -14.75 -8.32 5.19
C ALA A 23 -14.28 -7.29 6.23
N ILE A 24 -15.18 -6.82 7.11
CA ILE A 24 -14.86 -5.90 8.21
C ILE A 24 -13.83 -6.51 9.16
N ILE A 25 -14.06 -7.74 9.62
CA ILE A 25 -13.15 -8.43 10.54
C ILE A 25 -11.77 -8.58 9.90
N PHE A 26 -11.73 -8.99 8.63
CA PHE A 26 -10.48 -9.16 7.89
C PHE A 26 -9.72 -7.83 7.77
N LEU A 27 -10.37 -6.75 7.36
CA LEU A 27 -9.74 -5.43 7.23
C LEU A 27 -9.19 -4.96 8.59
N ARG A 28 -10.01 -4.97 9.66
CA ARG A 28 -9.60 -4.53 11.00
C ARG A 28 -8.48 -5.38 11.60
N HIS A 29 -8.46 -6.68 11.32
CA HIS A 29 -7.40 -7.58 11.80
C HIS A 29 -6.03 -7.20 11.24
N HIS A 30 -5.98 -6.72 10.01
CA HIS A 30 -4.75 -6.32 9.32
C HIS A 30 -4.40 -4.83 9.47
N LEU A 31 -5.22 -4.05 10.19
CA LEU A 31 -4.87 -2.67 10.53
C LEU A 31 -3.81 -2.62 11.63
N HIS A 32 -2.90 -1.67 11.50
CA HIS A 32 -2.01 -1.29 12.59
C HIS A 32 -2.84 -0.80 13.79
N GLU A 33 -2.36 -1.04 15.01
CA GLU A 33 -3.11 -0.76 16.25
C GLU A 33 -3.57 0.71 16.32
N SER A 34 -2.71 1.64 15.90
CA SER A 34 -3.04 3.08 15.86
C SER A 34 -4.21 3.44 14.95
N LEU A 35 -4.56 2.58 13.99
CA LEU A 35 -5.68 2.79 13.06
C LEU A 35 -6.94 2.02 13.49
N LYS A 36 -6.80 0.99 14.33
CA LYS A 36 -7.96 0.20 14.78
C LYS A 36 -8.94 1.04 15.60
N SER A 37 -8.44 1.91 16.46
CA SER A 37 -9.28 2.81 17.27
C SER A 37 -10.04 3.81 16.40
N GLU A 38 -9.40 4.34 15.36
CA GLU A 38 -9.98 5.32 14.44
C GLU A 38 -11.09 4.73 13.58
N TYR A 39 -10.95 3.48 13.15
CA TYR A 39 -11.90 2.80 12.26
C TYR A 39 -12.80 1.77 12.97
N LEU A 40 -12.85 1.79 14.31
CA LEU A 40 -13.59 0.80 15.10
C LEU A 40 -15.10 0.81 14.82
N LEU A 41 -15.65 2.00 14.53
CA LEU A 41 -17.08 2.21 14.33
C LEU A 41 -17.52 2.15 12.85
N VAL A 42 -16.58 1.99 11.91
CA VAL A 42 -16.91 1.91 10.48
C VAL A 42 -17.37 0.50 10.17
N ASP A 43 -18.68 0.30 10.05
CA ASP A 43 -19.31 -1.03 9.90
C ASP A 43 -19.59 -1.45 8.46
N ASP A 44 -19.48 -0.52 7.49
CA ASP A 44 -19.52 -0.88 6.08
C ASP A 44 -18.09 -1.16 5.55
N PRO A 45 -17.81 -2.37 5.04
CA PRO A 45 -16.46 -2.72 4.60
C PRO A 45 -15.98 -1.88 3.41
N LYS A 46 -16.91 -1.39 2.58
CA LYS A 46 -16.57 -0.55 1.43
C LYS A 46 -16.16 0.83 1.92
N GLU A 47 -16.90 1.43 2.85
CA GLU A 47 -16.51 2.69 3.48
C GLU A 47 -15.13 2.59 4.16
N LEU A 48 -14.88 1.52 4.92
CA LEU A 48 -13.58 1.29 5.54
C LEU A 48 -12.47 1.20 4.49
N TRP A 49 -12.70 0.44 3.41
CA TRP A 49 -11.76 0.32 2.31
C TRP A 49 -11.49 1.66 1.63
N ASP A 50 -12.54 2.43 1.32
CA ASP A 50 -12.45 3.73 0.63
C ASP A 50 -11.66 4.73 1.49
N ASN A 51 -11.92 4.81 2.80
CA ASN A 51 -11.18 5.67 3.74
C ASN A 51 -9.69 5.30 3.83
N LEU A 52 -9.39 4.01 3.92
CA LEU A 52 -8.00 3.53 3.90
C LEU A 52 -7.34 3.87 2.56
N HIS A 53 -8.04 3.62 1.46
CA HIS A 53 -7.52 3.88 0.12
C HIS A 53 -7.24 5.36 -0.10
N GLU A 54 -8.10 6.26 0.37
CA GLU A 54 -7.88 7.70 0.30
C GLU A 54 -6.66 8.14 1.11
N ARG A 55 -6.57 7.69 2.37
CA ARG A 55 -5.43 8.01 3.26
C ARG A 55 -4.10 7.58 2.65
N TYR A 56 -4.01 6.33 2.20
CA TYR A 56 -2.77 5.79 1.61
C TYR A 56 -2.54 6.29 0.18
N GLY A 57 -3.60 6.61 -0.57
CA GLY A 57 -3.50 7.21 -1.90
C GLY A 57 -2.88 8.60 -1.87
N HIS A 58 -3.19 9.42 -0.87
CA HIS A 58 -2.50 10.69 -0.66
C HIS A 58 -1.01 10.49 -0.33
N GLN A 59 -0.70 9.52 0.54
CA GLN A 59 0.69 9.19 0.87
C GLN A 59 1.49 8.75 -0.37
N GLN A 60 0.90 7.98 -1.28
CA GLN A 60 1.56 7.61 -2.55
C GLN A 60 1.88 8.83 -3.41
N LYS A 61 0.98 9.83 -3.48
CA LYS A 61 1.23 11.09 -4.22
C LYS A 61 2.39 11.89 -3.66
N VAL A 62 2.58 11.90 -2.34
CA VAL A 62 3.72 12.57 -1.70
C VAL A 62 5.00 11.74 -1.84
N LEU A 63 4.89 10.41 -1.76
CA LEU A 63 6.01 9.49 -1.85
C LEU A 63 6.64 9.44 -3.25
N LEU A 64 5.81 9.50 -4.30
CA LEU A 64 6.25 9.33 -5.68
C LEU A 64 7.31 10.36 -6.13
N PRO A 65 7.10 11.69 -5.98
CA PRO A 65 8.10 12.68 -6.37
C PRO A 65 9.44 12.48 -5.64
N LYS A 66 9.38 12.15 -4.35
CA LYS A 66 10.57 11.87 -3.55
C LYS A 66 11.30 10.62 -4.06
N ALA A 67 10.60 9.52 -4.30
CA ALA A 67 11.19 8.30 -4.80
C ALA A 67 11.80 8.47 -6.21
N GLN A 68 11.20 9.29 -7.07
CA GLN A 68 11.77 9.63 -8.39
C GLN A 68 13.03 10.46 -8.26
N TYR A 69 13.02 11.46 -7.37
CA TYR A 69 14.22 12.25 -7.07
C TYR A 69 15.34 11.37 -6.53
N ASP A 70 15.05 10.52 -5.55
CA ASP A 70 16.03 9.60 -4.95
C ASP A 70 16.62 8.64 -6.01
N TRP A 71 15.80 8.17 -6.97
CA TRP A 71 16.25 7.30 -8.07
C TRP A 71 17.20 8.01 -9.03
N ILE A 72 16.84 9.20 -9.50
CA ILE A 72 17.65 9.97 -10.46
C ILE A 72 18.98 10.40 -9.84
N ASN A 73 19.00 10.64 -8.53
CA ASN A 73 20.20 11.05 -7.79
C ASN A 73 20.95 9.88 -7.14
N LEU A 74 20.53 8.64 -7.39
CA LEU A 74 21.22 7.47 -6.83
C LEU A 74 22.57 7.28 -7.55
N ARG A 75 23.67 7.40 -6.81
CA ARG A 75 25.02 7.19 -7.37
C ARG A 75 25.80 6.19 -6.53
N PHE A 76 26.46 5.25 -7.21
CA PHE A 76 27.25 4.22 -6.54
C PHE A 76 28.35 4.80 -5.64
N GLN A 77 28.98 5.90 -6.07
CA GLN A 77 30.06 6.58 -5.34
C GLN A 77 29.65 7.13 -3.96
N ASP A 78 28.35 7.32 -3.71
CA ASP A 78 27.85 7.84 -2.44
C ASP A 78 27.77 6.75 -1.34
N PHE A 79 28.07 5.49 -1.67
CA PHE A 79 27.97 4.34 -0.78
C PHE A 79 29.31 3.69 -0.49
N LYS A 80 29.47 3.19 0.75
CA LYS A 80 30.70 2.52 1.20
C LYS A 80 30.84 1.09 0.66
N SER A 81 29.73 0.46 0.31
CA SER A 81 29.71 -0.92 -0.16
C SER A 81 28.62 -1.15 -1.21
N ILE A 82 28.82 -2.22 -2.00
CA ILE A 82 27.80 -2.70 -2.96
C ILE A 82 26.50 -3.07 -2.23
N SER A 83 26.61 -3.64 -1.03
CA SER A 83 25.45 -4.02 -0.22
C SER A 83 24.60 -2.80 0.16
N ASP A 84 25.24 -1.70 0.58
CA ASP A 84 24.54 -0.47 0.97
C ASP A 84 23.85 0.18 -0.23
N TYR A 85 24.54 0.24 -1.37
CA TYR A 85 23.96 0.72 -2.63
C TYR A 85 22.75 -0.13 -3.03
N ASN A 86 22.88 -1.46 -3.05
CA ASN A 86 21.82 -2.37 -3.43
C ASN A 86 20.61 -2.26 -2.48
N SER A 87 20.86 -2.09 -1.18
CA SER A 87 19.80 -1.84 -0.19
C SER A 87 19.03 -0.56 -0.51
N ALA A 88 19.73 0.55 -0.74
CA ALA A 88 19.10 1.82 -1.10
C ALA A 88 18.32 1.74 -2.42
N MET A 89 18.93 1.13 -3.44
CA MET A 89 18.29 0.86 -4.73
C MET A 89 17.00 0.04 -4.56
N PHE A 90 17.04 -1.03 -3.75
CA PHE A 90 15.87 -1.86 -3.49
C PHE A 90 14.75 -1.10 -2.75
N GLN A 91 15.12 -0.23 -1.79
CA GLN A 91 14.15 0.61 -1.09
C GLN A 91 13.47 1.61 -2.03
N ILE A 92 14.25 2.30 -2.88
CA ILE A 92 13.72 3.28 -3.84
C ILE A 92 12.83 2.59 -4.87
N THR A 93 13.29 1.49 -5.46
CA THR A 93 12.50 0.74 -6.46
C THR A 93 11.22 0.15 -5.86
N SER A 94 11.24 -0.29 -4.61
CA SER A 94 10.03 -0.74 -3.90
C SER A 94 9.01 0.39 -3.72
N LYS A 95 9.45 1.61 -3.38
CA LYS A 95 8.58 2.80 -3.28
C LYS A 95 8.00 3.18 -4.64
N LEU A 96 8.80 3.15 -5.70
CA LEU A 96 8.34 3.41 -7.07
C LEU A 96 7.27 2.39 -7.51
N LYS A 97 7.52 1.09 -7.27
CA LYS A 97 6.55 0.01 -7.56
C LYS A 97 5.25 0.18 -6.78
N LEU A 98 5.33 0.56 -5.49
CA LEU A 98 4.16 0.86 -4.66
C LEU A 98 3.30 2.00 -5.25
N CYS A 99 3.95 3.00 -5.87
CA CYS A 99 3.28 4.12 -6.52
C CYS A 99 2.85 3.83 -7.97
N GLY A 100 2.93 2.57 -8.43
CA GLY A 100 2.51 2.17 -9.77
C GLY A 100 3.52 2.46 -10.90
N GLN A 101 4.75 2.89 -10.59
CA GLN A 101 5.80 3.04 -11.60
C GLN A 101 6.40 1.69 -11.98
N LYS A 102 6.62 1.48 -13.28
CA LYS A 102 7.44 0.37 -13.78
C LYS A 102 8.90 0.77 -13.69
N VAL A 103 9.65 0.12 -12.80
CA VAL A 103 11.11 0.18 -12.83
C VAL A 103 11.59 -0.89 -13.80
N THR A 104 12.20 -0.47 -14.90
CA THR A 104 12.92 -1.35 -15.82
C THR A 104 14.37 -1.47 -15.38
N ASP A 105 14.89 -2.69 -15.35
CA ASP A 105 16.34 -2.89 -15.25
C ASP A 105 16.98 -2.33 -16.53
N ALA A 106 18.03 -1.53 -16.37
CA ALA A 106 18.80 -0.97 -17.47
C ALA A 106 19.77 -2.00 -18.04
#